data_AF-A0A3M1MWA6-F1
#
_entry.id   AF-A0A3M1MWA6-F1
#
_cell.length_a   1.000
_cell.length_b   1.000
_cell.length_c   1.000
_cell.angle_alpha   90.00
_cell.angle_beta   90.00
_cell.angle_gamma   90.00
#
_symmetry.space_group_name_H-M   'P 1'
#
loop_
_entity.id
_entity.type
_entity.pdbx_description
1 polymer ?
#
loop_
_entity_poly.entity_id
_entity_poly.type
_entity_poly.pdbx_seq_one_letter_code
_entity_poly.pdbx_strand_id
1 'polypeptide(L)' 'MLDKFNTFLDTVSEFLAHRKGLLPLVGVALVLLNLLIQLFAAGTWLAASNLFLHLGIIVAILGFMLAWAL' A
#
# COMPACT_ATOMS: atom_id res chain seq x y z
N MET A 1 -19.58 -0.56 -16.40
CA MET A 1 -18.40 0.09 -15.78
C MET A 1 -18.12 -0.42 -14.37
N LEU A 2 -19.14 -0.87 -13.61
CA LEU A 2 -18.97 -1.50 -12.29
C LEU A 2 -18.30 -2.89 -12.37
N ASP A 3 -18.57 -3.67 -13.42
CA ASP A 3 -18.06 -5.06 -13.51
C ASP A 3 -16.53 -5.14 -13.51
N LYS A 4 -15.87 -4.21 -14.20
CA LYS A 4 -14.39 -4.16 -14.24
C LYS A 4 -13.78 -3.85 -12.86
N PHE A 5 -14.47 -3.06 -12.03
CA PHE A 5 -14.01 -2.76 -10.68
C PHE A 5 -14.17 -3.98 -9.76
N ASN A 6 -15.27 -4.72 -9.92
CA ASN A 6 -15.50 -5.95 -9.18
C ASN A 6 -14.48 -7.03 -9.55
N THR A 7 -14.22 -7.25 -10.84
CA THR A 7 -13.21 -8.24 -11.28
C THR A 7 -11.80 -7.86 -10.84
N PHE A 8 -11.49 -6.55 -10.80
CA PHE A 8 -10.20 -6.06 -10.29
C PHE A 8 -10.08 -6.33 -8.78
N LEU A 9 -11.12 -6.06 -7.99
CA LEU A 9 -11.12 -6.39 -6.57
C LEU A 9 -11.08 -7.88 -6.29
N ASP A 10 -11.75 -8.71 -7.10
CA ASP A 10 -11.70 -10.16 -6.98
C ASP A 10 -10.28 -10.67 -7.26
N THR A 11 -9.64 -10.19 -8.33
CA THR A 11 -8.26 -10.57 -8.68
C THR A 11 -7.28 -10.12 -7.59
N VAL A 12 -7.43 -8.90 -7.09
CA VAL A 12 -6.58 -8.38 -6.00
C VAL A 12 -6.81 -9.18 -4.72
N SER A 13 -8.07 -9.51 -4.39
CA SER A 13 -8.42 -10.32 -3.22
C SER A 13 -7.90 -11.75 -3.32
N GLU A 14 -7.99 -12.38 -4.49
CA GLU A 14 -7.48 -13.74 -4.72
C GLU A 14 -5.94 -13.77 -4.67
N PHE A 15 -5.28 -12.75 -5.22
CA PHE A 15 -3.82 -12.58 -5.13
C PHE A 15 -3.35 -12.31 -3.70
N LEU A 16 -4.13 -11.58 -2.91
CA LEU A 16 -3.87 -11.31 -1.49
C LEU A 16 -4.15 -12.52 -0.60
N ALA A 17 -5.22 -13.28 -0.88
CA ALA A 17 -5.60 -14.46 -0.13
C ALA A 17 -4.53 -15.56 -0.20
N HIS A 18 -3.86 -15.70 -1.34
CA HIS A 18 -2.83 -16.72 -1.53
C HIS A 18 -1.49 -16.35 -0.87
N ARG A 19 -1.25 -15.08 -0.58
CA ARG A 19 0.02 -14.58 -0.02
C ARG A 19 -0.27 -13.62 1.11
N LYS A 20 -0.49 -14.19 2.30
CA LYS A 20 -0.84 -13.52 3.57
C LYS A 20 0.05 -12.33 4.00
N GLY A 21 1.11 -11.98 3.27
CA GLY A 21 1.99 -10.84 3.56
C GLY A 21 2.06 -9.77 2.46
N LEU A 22 1.30 -9.86 1.37
CA LEU A 22 1.44 -8.94 0.24
C LEU A 22 0.98 -7.51 0.54
N LEU A 23 -0.13 -7.35 1.27
CA LEU A 23 -0.62 -6.03 1.67
C LEU A 23 0.39 -5.29 2.60
N PRO A 24 0.96 -5.95 3.64
CA PRO A 24 2.10 -5.40 4.38
C PRO A 24 3.25 -4.98 3.48
N LEU A 25 3.59 -5.81 2.49
CA LEU A 25 4.69 -5.57 1.55
C LEU A 25 4.43 -4.34 0.66
N VAL A 26 3.19 -4.13 0.22
CA VAL A 26 2.77 -2.92 -0.50
C VAL A 26 2.92 -1.69 0.40
N GLY A 27 2.52 -1.78 1.66
CA GLY A 27 2.72 -0.71 2.64
C GLY A 27 4.20 -0.36 2.83
N VAL A 28 5.07 -1.36 2.95
CA VAL A 28 6.53 -1.17 3.02
C VAL A 28 7.06 -0.52 1.75
N ALA A 29 6.61 -0.95 0.58
CA ALA A 29 7.00 -0.35 -0.70
C ALA A 29 6.60 1.14 -0.79
N LEU A 30 5.41 1.52 -0.31
CA LEU A 30 4.98 2.91 -0.24
C LEU A 30 5.85 3.75 0.70
N VAL A 31 6.26 3.20 1.85
CA VAL A 31 7.19 3.86 2.78
C VAL A 31 8.57 4.05 2.15
N LEU A 32 9.09 3.04 1.45
CA LEU A 32 10.36 3.16 0.72
C LEU A 32 10.27 4.19 -0.41
N LEU A 33 9.14 4.23 -1.13
CA LEU A 33 8.90 5.21 -2.17
C LEU A 33 8.84 6.64 -1.59
N ASN A 34 8.21 6.82 -0.42
CA ASN A 34 8.24 8.10 0.29
C ASN A 34 9.67 8.54 0.61
N LEU A 35 10.53 7.61 1.03
CA LEU A 35 11.93 7.89 1.31
C LEU A 35 12.68 8.32 0.03
N LEU A 36 12.42 7.67 -1.10
CA LEU A 36 12.98 8.11 -2.39
C LEU A 36 12.50 9.52 -2.78
N ILE A 37 11.20 9.82 -2.58
CA ILE A 37 10.66 11.17 -2.82
C ILE A 37 11.34 12.20 -1.91
N GLN A 38 11.52 11.90 -0.63
CA GLN A 38 12.24 12.78 0.28
C GLN A 38 13.70 12.99 -0.14
N LEU A 39 14.37 11.96 -0.66
CA LEU A 39 15.79 12.06 -1.02
C LEU A 39 16.02 12.84 -2.31
N PHE A 40 15.18 12.65 -3.33
CA PHE A 40 15.37 13.26 -4.65
C PHE A 40 14.53 14.52 -4.88
N ALA A 41 13.42 14.68 -4.16
CA ALA A 41 12.46 15.78 -4.34
C ALA A 41 12.14 16.49 -3.01
N ALA A 42 13.15 16.57 -2.11
CA ALA A 42 13.10 17.39 -0.91
C ALA A 42 12.67 18.82 -1.25
N GLY A 43 11.59 19.30 -0.65
CA GLY A 43 11.04 20.65 -0.88
C GLY A 43 9.77 20.70 -1.74
N THR A 44 9.38 19.60 -2.38
CA THR A 44 8.05 19.49 -3.00
C THR A 44 6.96 19.33 -1.94
N TRP A 45 5.75 19.84 -2.20
CA TRP A 45 4.60 19.65 -1.31
C TRP A 45 4.31 18.17 -1.01
N LEU A 46 4.59 17.29 -1.98
CA LEU A 46 4.43 15.85 -1.84
C LEU A 46 5.44 15.24 -0.85
N ALA A 47 6.69 15.71 -0.85
CA ALA A 47 7.68 15.32 0.15
C ALA A 47 7.37 15.92 1.54
N ALA A 48 6.85 17.16 1.60
CA ALA A 48 6.52 17.83 2.85
C ALA A 48 5.35 17.17 3.59
N SER A 49 4.32 16.74 2.84
CA SER A 49 3.14 16.09 3.40
C SER A 49 3.37 14.64 3.84
N ASN A 50 4.43 13.98 3.36
CA ASN A 50 4.70 12.57 3.64
C ASN A 50 3.49 11.66 3.33
N LEU A 51 2.71 12.00 2.30
CA LEU A 51 1.45 11.33 2.02
C LEU A 51 1.63 9.81 1.82
N PHE A 52 2.69 9.43 1.11
CA PHE A 52 3.04 8.02 0.85
C PHE A 52 3.47 7.29 2.13
N LEU A 53 4.12 7.99 3.07
CA LEU A 53 4.44 7.42 4.38
C LEU A 53 3.18 7.05 5.14
N HIS A 54 2.23 8.00 5.27
CA HIS A 54 1.00 7.79 6.02
C HIS A 54 0.15 6.70 5.40
N LEU A 55 -0.02 6.74 4.07
CA LEU A 55 -0.81 5.74 3.35
C LEU A 55 -0.14 4.37 3.38
N GLY A 56 1.19 4.32 3.26
CA GLY A 56 1.97 3.09 3.38
C GLY A 56 1.86 2.44 4.75
N ILE A 57 1.94 3.21 5.83
CA ILE A 57 1.78 2.70 7.20
C ILE A 57 0.36 2.17 7.42
N ILE A 58 -0.67 2.90 6.98
CA ILE A 58 -2.07 2.45 7.11
C ILE A 58 -2.28 1.14 6.36
N VAL A 59 -1.82 1.05 5.11
CA VAL A 59 -1.90 -0.17 4.30
C VAL A 59 -1.11 -1.31 4.94
N ALA A 60 0.06 -1.04 5.51
CA ALA A 60 0.85 -2.05 6.20
C ALA A 60 0.14 -2.61 7.42
N ILE A 61 -0.43 -1.74 8.26
CA ILE A 61 -1.19 -2.12 9.47
C ILE A 61 -2.42 -2.95 9.08
N LEU A 62 -3.22 -2.46 8.14
CA LEU A 62 -4.39 -3.21 7.63
C LEU A 62 -3.97 -4.56 7.07
N GLY A 63 -2.83 -4.60 6.39
CA GLY A 63 -2.25 -5.82 5.88
C GLY A 63 -1.87 -6.82 6.97
N PHE A 64 -1.23 -6.36 8.05
CA PHE A 64 -0.89 -7.21 9.18
C PHE A 64 -2.13 -7.73 9.89
N MET A 65 -3.16 -6.89 10.04
CA MET A 65 -4.44 -7.29 10.62
C MET A 65 -5.14 -8.36 9.77
N LEU A 66 -5.16 -8.20 8.45
CA LEU A 66 -5.71 -9.19 7.52
C LEU A 66 -4.90 -10.49 7.49
N ALA A 67 -3.58 -10.40 7.58
CA ALA A 67 -2.69 -11.57 7.65
C ALA A 67 -2.95 -12.44 8.88
N TRP A 68 -3.32 -11.81 10.01
CA TRP A 68 -3.65 -12.48 11.26
C TRP A 68 -5.09 -13.00 11.31
N ALA A 69 -6.02 -12.36 10.58
CA ALA A 69 -7.43 -12.75 10.56
C ALA A 69 -7.71 -13.99 9.67
N LEU A 70 -6.78 -14.38 8.80
CA LEU A 70 -6.87 -15.50 7.85
C LEU A 70 -6.01 -16.69 8.25
#